data_AF-A0A840A9A5-F1
#
_entry.id   AF-A0A840A9A5-F1
#
_cell.length_a   1.000
_cell.length_b   1.000
_cell.length_c   1.000
_cell.angle_alpha   90.00
_cell.angle_beta   90.00
_cell.angle_gamma   90.00
#
_symmetry.space_group_name_H-M   'P 1'
#
loop_
_entity.id
_entity.type
_entity.pdbx_description
1 polymer ?
#
loop_
_entity_poly.entity_id
_entity_poly.type
_entity_poly.pdbx_seq_one_letter_code
_entity_poly.pdbx_strand_id
1 'polypeptide(L)'
;MDTLVEWEAAGAIIDAGGEITGSVPVGAGMAATVRIPVPGTNGLAVELTPRGWRPRGGTTSTLFIQDATGRRHLRLDYGHNVATGRVDFHWNQKGVAQQFGLGNHAPAGPGGGALYHGARYFRHAGRLLMVVGVAADTYSVVVSDRPFRQLAIVTGGWAGAWAGCKLVGAAGAAGGTLVKPGGGTAVGGLLGCLVGGASGYWAGKVLTTEAIELGEEVVRRIVEEISAREYRDNSPLGGPRPSSGSAVPSAGRAQ
;
A
#
# COMPACT_ATOMS: atom_id res chain seq x y z
N MET A 1 -4.39 -4.90 -39.01
CA MET A 1 -3.07 -4.79 -38.34
C MET A 1 -3.38 -4.50 -36.90
N ASP A 2 -3.77 -5.54 -36.16
CA ASP A 2 -4.17 -5.45 -34.76
C ASP A 2 -2.96 -5.83 -33.93
N THR A 3 -2.28 -4.83 -33.39
CA THR A 3 -1.21 -5.01 -32.42
C THR A 3 -1.84 -5.36 -31.08
N LEU A 4 -2.22 -6.62 -30.92
CA LEU A 4 -2.31 -7.27 -29.62
C LEU A 4 -0.88 -7.38 -29.09
N VAL A 5 -0.42 -6.30 -28.48
CA VAL A 5 0.75 -6.33 -27.60
C VAL A 5 0.40 -7.32 -26.50
N GLU A 6 1.12 -8.45 -26.42
CA GLU A 6 0.99 -9.42 -25.33
C GLU A 6 1.31 -8.72 -24.00
N TRP A 7 0.26 -8.34 -23.28
CA TRP A 7 0.32 -7.71 -21.95
C TRP A 7 0.58 -8.71 -20.82
N GLU A 8 0.79 -10.00 -21.13
CA GLU A 8 1.05 -11.04 -20.12
C GLU A 8 2.32 -10.78 -19.31
N ALA A 9 3.31 -10.07 -19.86
CA ALA A 9 4.54 -9.73 -19.14
C ALA A 9 4.35 -8.67 -18.03
N ALA A 10 3.20 -7.97 -17.98
CA ALA A 10 2.95 -6.89 -17.02
C ALA A 10 2.13 -7.32 -15.78
N GLY A 11 1.72 -8.58 -15.68
CA GLY A 11 0.98 -9.10 -14.51
C GLY A 11 -0.44 -8.52 -14.36
N ALA A 12 -0.99 -7.93 -15.41
CA ALA A 12 -2.39 -7.55 -15.49
C ALA A 12 -3.18 -8.71 -16.09
N ILE A 13 -3.89 -9.46 -15.26
CA ILE A 13 -4.90 -10.41 -15.71
C ILE A 13 -6.17 -9.57 -15.95
N ILE A 14 -6.72 -9.60 -17.15
CA ILE A 14 -8.09 -9.13 -17.39
C ILE A 14 -8.95 -10.35 -17.10
N ASP A 15 -9.81 -10.28 -16.08
CA ASP A 15 -10.73 -11.39 -15.83
C ASP A 15 -11.88 -11.40 -16.85
N ALA A 16 -12.64 -12.50 -16.88
CA ALA A 16 -13.74 -12.66 -17.84
C ALA A 16 -14.89 -11.63 -17.67
N GLY A 17 -14.89 -10.82 -16.61
CA GLY A 17 -15.83 -9.73 -16.36
C GLY A 17 -15.32 -8.35 -16.77
N GLY A 18 -14.12 -8.25 -17.37
CA GLY A 18 -13.52 -6.97 -17.76
C GLY A 18 -12.89 -6.19 -16.61
N GLU A 19 -12.75 -6.79 -15.41
CA GLU A 19 -11.97 -6.19 -14.33
C GLU A 19 -10.47 -6.36 -14.63
N ILE A 20 -9.74 -5.24 -14.68
CA ILE A 20 -8.27 -5.26 -14.71
C ILE A 20 -7.81 -5.71 -13.31
N THR A 21 -7.59 -7.01 -13.17
CA THR A 21 -6.97 -7.62 -12.00
C THR A 21 -5.46 -7.66 -12.21
N GLY A 22 -4.80 -6.52 -11.99
CA GLY A 22 -3.34 -6.55 -11.84
C GLY A 22 -2.60 -5.23 -11.97
N SER A 23 -2.98 -4.22 -11.19
CA SER A 23 -2.16 -3.02 -11.00
C SER A 23 -1.14 -3.19 -9.86
N VAL A 24 -0.32 -4.24 -9.96
CA VAL A 24 0.96 -4.39 -9.24
C VAL A 24 1.86 -3.13 -9.30
N PRO A 25 1.85 -2.29 -10.38
CA PRO A 25 2.75 -1.14 -10.48
C PRO A 25 2.58 -0.10 -9.38
N VAL A 26 1.37 0.09 -8.82
CA VAL A 26 1.18 1.00 -7.68
C VAL A 26 1.87 0.44 -6.44
N GLY A 27 1.64 -0.84 -6.14
CA GLY A 27 2.26 -1.54 -5.01
C GLY A 27 3.79 -1.52 -5.07
N ALA A 28 4.37 -1.77 -6.25
CA ALA A 28 5.81 -1.67 -6.46
C ALA A 28 6.32 -0.20 -6.45
N GLY A 29 5.54 0.72 -6.99
CA GLY A 29 5.88 2.14 -7.03
C GLY A 29 5.92 2.82 -5.65
N MET A 30 5.17 2.28 -4.68
CA MET A 30 5.11 2.82 -3.31
C MET A 30 6.49 2.91 -2.62
N ALA A 31 7.40 1.97 -2.88
CA ALA A 31 8.74 2.00 -2.29
C ALA A 31 9.58 3.23 -2.70
N ALA A 32 9.23 3.92 -3.78
CA ALA A 32 9.90 5.15 -4.20
C ALA A 32 9.33 6.43 -3.56
N THR A 33 8.17 6.35 -2.91
CA THR A 33 7.42 7.52 -2.41
C THR A 33 7.10 7.44 -0.91
N VAL A 34 6.92 6.23 -0.38
CA VAL A 34 6.57 5.99 1.02
C VAL A 34 7.80 6.12 1.91
N ARG A 35 7.55 6.71 3.08
CA ARG A 35 8.52 6.79 4.17
C ARG A 35 8.50 5.47 4.96
N ILE A 36 9.49 4.62 4.72
CA ILE A 36 9.57 3.27 5.30
C ILE A 36 10.20 3.36 6.69
N PRO A 37 9.47 3.12 7.79
CA PRO A 37 10.00 3.30 9.14
C PRO A 37 11.20 2.40 9.41
N VAL A 38 12.19 2.88 10.17
CA VAL A 38 13.25 2.04 10.73
C VAL A 38 12.97 1.82 12.22
N PRO A 39 12.55 0.62 12.64
CA PRO A 39 12.25 0.34 14.04
C PRO A 39 13.44 0.64 14.97
N GLY A 40 13.16 1.07 16.20
CA GLY A 40 14.19 1.34 17.21
C GLY A 40 15.01 2.62 17.02
N THR A 41 14.70 3.46 16.03
CA THR A 41 15.53 4.65 15.70
C THR A 41 14.96 6.00 16.14
N ASN A 42 13.88 5.99 16.94
CA ASN A 42 13.14 7.20 17.33
C ASN A 42 12.71 8.02 16.11
N GLY A 43 12.05 7.34 15.17
CA GLY A 43 11.39 7.97 14.04
C GLY A 43 12.26 8.23 12.81
N LEU A 44 13.38 7.52 12.59
CA LEU A 44 14.02 7.52 11.27
C LEU A 44 13.25 6.64 10.28
N ALA A 45 13.44 6.91 9.00
CA ALA A 45 12.83 6.16 7.92
C ALA A 45 13.70 6.17 6.66
N VAL A 46 13.64 5.09 5.88
CA VAL A 46 14.27 4.97 4.57
C VAL A 46 13.46 5.77 3.55
N GLU A 47 14.14 6.63 2.80
CA GLU A 47 13.57 7.49 1.76
C GLU A 47 14.58 7.71 0.61
N LEU A 48 14.08 8.04 -0.57
CA LEU A 48 14.89 8.35 -1.77
C LEU A 48 14.97 9.86 -2.06
N THR A 49 14.40 10.67 -1.17
CA THR A 49 14.38 12.13 -1.30
C THR A 49 14.79 12.81 -0.01
N PRO A 50 15.58 13.90 -0.07
CA PRO A 50 15.97 14.63 1.13
C PRO A 50 14.77 15.38 1.72
N ARG A 51 14.73 15.47 3.05
CA ARG A 51 13.86 16.38 3.80
C ARG A 51 14.61 17.58 4.35
N GLY A 52 13.89 18.66 4.60
CA GLY A 52 14.47 19.92 5.09
C GLY A 52 15.18 20.71 4.00
N TRP A 53 16.22 21.44 4.39
CA TRP A 53 16.95 22.34 3.50
C TRP A 53 17.69 21.57 2.40
N ARG A 54 17.51 22.02 1.14
CA ARG A 54 18.23 21.52 -0.03
C ARG A 54 19.18 22.60 -0.53
N PRO A 55 20.45 22.28 -0.84
CA PRO A 55 21.34 23.22 -1.49
C PRO A 55 20.76 23.65 -2.85
N ARG A 56 21.04 24.89 -3.28
CA ARG A 56 20.61 25.39 -4.61
C ARG A 56 21.18 24.56 -5.77
N GLY A 57 22.35 23.93 -5.58
CA GLY A 57 22.95 22.99 -6.54
C GLY A 57 22.38 21.56 -6.48
N GLY A 58 21.34 21.32 -5.69
CA GLY A 58 20.83 19.99 -5.40
C GLY A 58 21.68 19.23 -4.38
N THR A 59 21.35 17.98 -4.17
CA THR A 59 22.17 17.07 -3.36
C THR A 59 22.69 15.96 -4.24
N THR A 60 23.94 15.54 -4.02
CA THR A 60 24.46 14.33 -4.67
C THR A 60 23.89 13.07 -4.04
N SER A 61 23.26 13.16 -2.86
CA SER A 61 22.69 12.01 -2.16
C SER A 61 21.49 11.40 -2.89
N THR A 62 21.44 10.07 -2.95
CA THR A 62 20.34 9.33 -3.61
C THR A 62 19.48 8.52 -2.63
N LEU A 63 20.00 8.26 -1.43
CA LEU A 63 19.37 7.45 -0.40
C LEU A 63 19.52 8.13 0.97
N PHE A 64 18.44 8.09 1.75
CA PHE A 64 18.35 8.74 3.05
C PHE A 64 17.73 7.79 4.07
N ILE A 65 18.29 7.79 5.27
CA ILE A 65 17.65 7.28 6.48
C ILE A 65 17.53 8.46 7.43
N GLN A 66 16.36 9.09 7.46
CA GLN A 66 16.19 10.42 8.07
C GLN A 66 14.91 10.55 8.89
N ASP A 67 14.90 11.47 9.84
CA ASP A 67 13.70 11.86 10.56
C ASP A 67 12.75 12.68 9.66
N ALA A 68 11.53 12.95 10.15
CA ALA A 68 10.52 13.68 9.37
C ALA A 68 10.92 15.14 9.05
N THR A 69 11.89 15.69 9.79
CA THR A 69 12.40 17.06 9.61
C THR A 69 13.64 17.13 8.71
N GLY A 70 14.31 15.99 8.47
CA GLY A 70 15.62 15.89 7.83
C GLY A 70 16.80 16.31 8.72
N ARG A 71 16.57 16.67 9.99
CA ARG A 71 17.62 17.17 10.90
C ARG A 71 18.56 16.06 11.35
N ARG A 72 18.00 14.89 11.71
CA ARG A 72 18.75 13.65 11.91
C ARG A 72 18.72 12.83 10.63
N HIS A 73 19.88 12.46 10.13
CA HIS A 73 19.97 11.66 8.91
C HIS A 73 21.27 10.87 8.80
N LEU A 74 21.18 9.74 8.14
CA LEU A 74 22.25 9.05 7.45
C LEU A 74 21.95 9.12 5.96
N ARG A 75 22.88 9.60 5.14
CA ARG A 75 22.69 9.72 3.69
C ARG A 75 23.89 9.16 2.94
N LEU A 76 23.60 8.57 1.78
CA LEU A 76 24.60 7.99 0.90
C LEU A 76 24.94 9.01 -0.18
N ASP A 77 26.15 9.56 -0.08
CA ASP A 77 26.64 10.64 -0.93
C ASP A 77 27.70 10.11 -1.91
N TYR A 78 27.84 10.80 -3.03
CA TYR A 78 28.99 10.66 -3.94
C TYR A 78 29.65 12.04 -4.06
N GLY A 79 30.96 12.11 -3.83
CA GLY A 79 31.70 13.36 -3.89
C GLY A 79 33.01 13.30 -3.13
N HIS A 80 33.64 14.47 -2.96
CA HIS A 80 34.87 14.59 -2.19
C HIS A 80 34.63 14.22 -0.72
N ASN A 81 35.38 13.24 -0.25
CA ASN A 81 35.36 12.74 1.11
C ASN A 81 36.53 13.33 1.88
N VAL A 82 36.22 14.17 2.88
CA VAL A 82 37.23 14.85 3.70
C VAL A 82 38.02 13.89 4.60
N ALA A 83 37.50 12.70 4.89
CA ALA A 83 38.18 11.70 5.70
C ALA A 83 39.24 10.92 4.89
N THR A 84 38.99 10.69 3.60
CA THR A 84 39.91 9.93 2.72
C THR A 84 40.71 10.83 1.77
N GLY A 85 40.30 12.08 1.60
CA GLY A 85 40.86 13.02 0.61
C GLY A 85 40.53 12.67 -0.84
N ARG A 86 39.61 11.72 -1.08
CA ARG A 86 39.30 11.18 -2.42
C ARG A 86 37.86 11.46 -2.82
N VAL A 87 37.55 11.34 -4.10
CA VAL A 87 36.17 11.32 -4.59
C VAL A 87 35.68 9.88 -4.50
N ASP A 88 34.77 9.60 -3.57
CA ASP A 88 34.23 8.26 -3.32
C ASP A 88 32.77 8.27 -2.88
N PHE A 89 32.19 7.07 -2.79
CA PHE A 89 30.89 6.86 -2.15
C PHE A 89 31.09 6.78 -0.64
N HIS A 90 30.37 7.62 0.10
CA HIS A 90 30.50 7.69 1.55
C HIS A 90 29.19 7.99 2.24
N TRP A 91 29.12 7.57 3.50
CA TRP A 91 28.03 7.86 4.40
C TRP A 91 28.27 9.21 5.07
N ASN A 92 27.29 10.10 4.98
CA ASN A 92 27.26 11.34 5.73
C ASN A 92 26.18 11.23 6.80
N GLN A 93 26.52 11.55 8.05
CA GLN A 93 25.62 11.36 9.18
C GLN A 93 25.54 12.61 10.04
N LYS A 94 24.34 12.88 10.53
CA LYS A 94 24.07 13.90 11.54
C LYS A 94 23.11 13.36 12.59
N GLY A 95 23.57 13.23 13.83
CA GLY A 95 22.74 12.84 14.97
C GLY A 95 22.22 11.39 14.92
N VAL A 96 22.91 10.51 14.18
CA VAL A 96 22.53 9.10 14.02
C VAL A 96 23.70 8.11 14.17
N ALA A 97 24.88 8.57 14.58
CA ALA A 97 26.07 7.72 14.74
C ALA A 97 25.84 6.54 15.70
N GLN A 98 25.14 6.75 16.82
CA GLN A 98 24.86 5.71 17.81
C GLN A 98 23.96 4.60 17.27
N GLN A 99 23.06 4.93 16.33
CA GLN A 99 22.10 3.99 15.77
C GLN A 99 22.73 3.08 14.71
N PHE A 100 23.72 3.58 13.96
CA PHE A 100 24.30 2.84 12.83
C PHE A 100 25.77 2.47 13.01
N GLY A 101 26.45 2.97 14.03
CA GLY A 101 27.89 2.76 14.21
C GLY A 101 28.74 3.34 13.07
N LEU A 102 28.17 4.22 12.25
CA LEU A 102 28.83 4.83 11.10
C LEU A 102 29.28 6.25 11.45
N GLY A 103 30.57 6.51 11.25
CA GLY A 103 31.14 7.85 11.37
C GLY A 103 30.66 8.77 10.26
N ASN A 104 30.81 10.08 10.48
CA ASN A 104 30.58 11.04 9.41
C ASN A 104 31.67 10.91 8.35
N HIS A 105 31.30 10.94 7.07
CA HIS A 105 32.17 10.67 5.91
C HIS A 105 32.79 9.26 5.88
N ALA A 106 32.18 8.28 6.55
CA ALA A 106 32.65 6.90 6.50
C ALA A 106 32.55 6.33 5.07
N PRO A 107 33.63 5.72 4.52
CA PRO A 107 33.58 5.11 3.20
C PRO A 107 32.50 4.03 3.11
N ALA A 108 31.71 4.06 2.04
CA ALA A 108 30.61 3.10 1.86
C ALA A 108 31.06 1.81 1.13
N GLY A 109 32.23 1.85 0.48
CA GLY A 109 32.80 0.74 -0.28
C GLY A 109 32.03 0.40 -1.57
N PRO A 110 32.37 -0.70 -2.25
CA PRO A 110 31.75 -1.09 -3.52
C PRO A 110 30.23 -1.28 -3.41
N GLY A 111 29.76 -1.88 -2.31
CA GLY A 111 28.33 -2.05 -2.05
C GLY A 111 27.59 -0.71 -1.89
N GLY A 112 28.26 0.33 -1.38
CA GLY A 112 27.73 1.69 -1.34
C GLY A 112 27.53 2.27 -2.74
N GLY A 113 28.46 2.05 -3.66
CA GLY A 113 28.30 2.48 -5.06
C GLY A 113 27.11 1.81 -5.75
N ALA A 114 26.98 0.49 -5.60
CA ALA A 114 25.82 -0.24 -6.13
C ALA A 114 24.50 0.28 -5.55
N LEU A 115 24.45 0.50 -4.24
CA LEU A 115 23.28 1.04 -3.56
C LEU A 115 22.96 2.46 -4.02
N TYR A 116 23.98 3.30 -4.24
CA TYR A 116 23.81 4.66 -4.73
C TYR A 116 23.15 4.70 -6.11
N HIS A 117 23.69 3.94 -7.06
CA HIS A 117 23.16 3.86 -8.41
C HIS A 117 21.77 3.22 -8.42
N GLY A 118 21.59 2.12 -7.68
CA GLY A 118 20.31 1.45 -7.52
C GLY A 118 19.24 2.39 -6.98
N ALA A 119 19.50 3.10 -5.89
CA ALA A 119 18.57 4.07 -5.31
C ALA A 119 18.23 5.22 -6.28
N ARG A 120 19.21 5.70 -7.06
CA ARG A 120 19.00 6.74 -8.07
C ARG A 120 18.04 6.29 -9.16
N TYR A 121 18.30 5.14 -9.77
CA TYR A 121 17.43 4.61 -10.83
C TYR A 121 16.06 4.24 -10.28
N PHE A 122 16.04 3.56 -9.13
CA PHE A 122 14.80 3.11 -8.48
C PHE A 122 13.87 4.27 -8.12
N ARG A 123 14.42 5.42 -7.69
CA ARG A 123 13.62 6.61 -7.43
C ARG A 123 12.80 7.06 -8.65
N HIS A 124 13.40 7.03 -9.84
CA HIS A 124 12.72 7.46 -11.06
C HIS A 124 11.82 6.35 -11.61
N ALA A 125 12.32 5.11 -11.66
CA ALA A 125 11.57 3.96 -12.13
C ALA A 125 10.33 3.68 -11.26
N GLY A 126 10.47 3.68 -9.93
CA GLY A 126 9.35 3.46 -9.02
C GLY A 126 8.29 4.57 -9.09
N ARG A 127 8.69 5.82 -9.33
CA ARG A 127 7.73 6.91 -9.58
C ARG A 127 7.00 6.74 -10.90
N LEU A 128 7.69 6.31 -11.95
CA LEU A 128 7.05 6.00 -13.22
C LEU A 128 6.05 4.86 -13.05
N LEU A 129 6.43 3.77 -12.37
CA LEU A 129 5.53 2.66 -12.04
C LEU A 129 4.31 3.13 -11.25
N MET A 130 4.50 4.01 -10.27
CA MET A 130 3.40 4.62 -9.51
C MET A 130 2.43 5.38 -10.44
N VAL A 131 2.94 6.22 -11.34
CA VAL A 131 2.11 7.01 -12.27
C VAL A 131 1.36 6.10 -13.24
N VAL A 132 2.04 5.12 -13.84
CA VAL A 132 1.44 4.13 -14.74
C VAL A 132 0.37 3.33 -14.01
N GLY A 133 0.64 2.90 -12.78
CA GLY A 133 -0.31 2.17 -11.95
C GLY A 133 -1.56 2.97 -11.63
N VAL A 134 -1.41 4.24 -11.23
CA VAL A 134 -2.56 5.14 -10.98
C VAL A 134 -3.38 5.37 -12.25
N ALA A 135 -2.73 5.53 -13.40
CA ALA A 135 -3.42 5.69 -14.68
C ALA A 135 -4.21 4.43 -15.07
N ALA A 136 -3.61 3.24 -14.91
CA ALA A 136 -4.29 1.96 -15.14
C ALA A 136 -5.49 1.76 -14.20
N ASP A 137 -5.33 2.10 -12.92
CA ASP A 137 -6.42 2.07 -11.94
C ASP A 137 -7.55 3.03 -12.29
N THR A 138 -7.22 4.26 -12.68
CA THR A 138 -8.20 5.27 -13.11
C THR A 138 -8.94 4.80 -14.35
N TYR A 139 -8.23 4.24 -15.33
CA TYR A 139 -8.84 3.66 -16.53
C TYR A 139 -9.82 2.53 -16.15
N SER A 140 -9.43 1.63 -15.24
CA SER A 140 -10.30 0.54 -14.77
C SER A 140 -11.61 1.05 -14.14
N VAL A 141 -11.57 2.19 -13.44
CA VAL A 141 -12.76 2.82 -12.85
C VAL A 141 -13.67 3.39 -13.94
N VAL A 142 -13.10 4.05 -14.94
CA VAL A 142 -13.86 4.70 -16.03
C VAL A 142 -14.59 3.70 -16.91
N VAL A 143 -13.98 2.55 -17.18
CA VAL A 143 -14.57 1.52 -18.07
C VAL A 143 -15.43 0.50 -17.32
N SER A 144 -15.50 0.57 -15.99
CA SER A 144 -16.29 -0.37 -15.18
C SER A 144 -17.78 -0.03 -15.22
N ASP A 145 -18.62 -1.07 -15.32
CA ASP A 145 -20.08 -0.94 -15.19
C ASP A 145 -20.52 -0.41 -13.82
N ARG A 146 -19.68 -0.55 -12.79
CA ARG A 146 -19.92 -0.09 -11.42
C ARG A 146 -18.79 0.81 -10.93
N PRO A 147 -18.68 2.05 -11.43
CA PRO A 147 -17.50 2.90 -11.22
C PRO A 147 -17.22 3.20 -9.75
N PHE A 148 -18.26 3.40 -8.92
CA PHE A 148 -18.07 3.66 -7.48
C PHE A 148 -17.58 2.43 -6.71
N ARG A 149 -18.05 1.22 -7.06
CA ARG A 149 -17.54 -0.04 -6.49
C ARG A 149 -16.07 -0.22 -6.85
N GLN A 150 -15.73 -0.06 -8.13
CA GLN A 150 -14.35 -0.19 -8.60
C GLN A 150 -13.43 0.85 -7.96
N LEU A 151 -13.88 2.11 -7.82
CA LEU A 151 -13.14 3.15 -7.14
C LEU A 151 -12.83 2.77 -5.70
N ALA A 152 -13.83 2.27 -4.96
CA ALA A 152 -13.63 1.80 -3.59
C ALA A 152 -12.58 0.69 -3.54
N ILE A 153 -12.68 -0.33 -4.39
CA ILE A 153 -11.71 -1.44 -4.48
C ILE A 153 -10.29 -0.93 -4.75
N VAL A 154 -10.11 -0.05 -5.75
CA VAL A 154 -8.81 0.54 -6.09
C VAL A 154 -8.22 1.32 -4.92
N THR A 155 -9.02 2.17 -4.26
CA THR A 155 -8.56 2.94 -3.10
C THR A 155 -8.20 2.05 -1.92
N GLY A 156 -8.94 0.95 -1.71
CA GLY A 156 -8.59 -0.11 -0.78
C GLY A 156 -7.25 -0.77 -1.11
N GLY A 157 -6.98 -1.02 -2.39
CA GLY A 157 -5.68 -1.46 -2.87
C GLY A 157 -4.56 -0.48 -2.56
N TRP A 158 -4.74 0.83 -2.82
CA TRP A 158 -3.72 1.84 -2.49
C TRP A 158 -3.44 1.92 -0.99
N ALA A 159 -4.49 1.87 -0.16
CA ALA A 159 -4.37 1.86 1.29
C ALA A 159 -3.62 0.61 1.78
N GLY A 160 -3.99 -0.56 1.27
CA GLY A 160 -3.32 -1.83 1.56
C GLY A 160 -1.85 -1.82 1.15
N ALA A 161 -1.54 -1.30 -0.04
CA ALA A 161 -0.16 -1.15 -0.54
C ALA A 161 0.69 -0.25 0.37
N TRP A 162 0.14 0.90 0.75
CA TRP A 162 0.83 1.83 1.65
C TRP A 162 1.09 1.20 3.02
N ALA A 163 0.09 0.53 3.58
CA ALA A 163 0.19 -0.13 4.88
C ALA A 163 1.18 -1.31 4.83
N GLY A 164 1.07 -2.17 3.83
CA GLY A 164 1.95 -3.31 3.61
C GLY A 164 3.40 -2.88 3.36
N CYS A 165 3.61 -1.83 2.57
CA CYS A 165 4.93 -1.24 2.37
C CYS A 165 5.55 -0.79 3.69
N LYS A 166 4.80 -0.09 4.55
CA LYS A 166 5.31 0.36 5.85
C LYS A 166 5.61 -0.79 6.79
N LEU A 167 4.71 -1.77 6.87
CA LEU A 167 4.83 -2.89 7.81
C LEU A 167 5.98 -3.81 7.41
N VAL A 168 5.94 -4.34 6.18
CA VAL A 168 6.94 -5.29 5.68
C VAL A 168 8.26 -4.57 5.39
N GLY A 169 8.22 -3.33 4.94
CA GLY A 169 9.41 -2.50 4.80
C GLY A 169 10.07 -2.18 6.14
N ALA A 170 9.31 -1.92 7.22
CA ALA A 170 9.89 -1.75 8.54
C ALA A 170 10.55 -3.04 9.05
N ALA A 171 9.90 -4.19 8.85
CA ALA A 171 10.47 -5.50 9.16
C ALA A 171 11.76 -5.77 8.36
N GLY A 172 11.74 -5.51 7.06
CA GLY A 172 12.90 -5.63 6.18
C GLY A 172 14.03 -4.68 6.57
N ALA A 173 13.72 -3.43 6.95
CA ALA A 173 14.71 -2.47 7.43
C ALA A 173 15.34 -2.93 8.76
N ALA A 174 14.53 -3.46 9.69
CA ALA A 174 15.04 -4.03 10.92
C ALA A 174 15.97 -5.22 10.64
N GLY A 175 15.52 -6.20 9.85
CA GLY A 175 16.34 -7.36 9.48
C GLY A 175 17.63 -6.97 8.74
N GLY A 176 17.54 -6.03 7.79
CA GLY A 176 18.71 -5.52 7.08
C GLY A 176 19.70 -4.76 7.96
N THR A 177 19.22 -4.10 9.02
CA THR A 177 20.08 -3.42 10.01
C THR A 177 20.95 -4.42 10.76
N LEU A 178 20.43 -5.62 11.06
CA LEU A 178 21.18 -6.68 11.74
C LEU A 178 22.33 -7.21 10.88
N VAL A 179 22.18 -7.23 9.56
CA VAL A 179 23.23 -7.68 8.63
C VAL A 179 24.28 -6.59 8.40
N LYS A 180 23.83 -5.38 8.05
CA LYS A 180 24.72 -4.24 7.80
C LYS A 180 24.01 -2.92 8.10
N PRO A 181 24.32 -2.25 9.22
CA PRO A 181 23.74 -0.95 9.54
C PRO A 181 23.89 0.07 8.40
N GLY A 182 22.82 0.81 8.12
CA GLY A 182 22.77 1.79 7.04
C GLY A 182 22.46 1.16 5.68
N GLY A 183 23.44 0.47 5.09
CA GLY A 183 23.28 -0.13 3.76
C GLY A 183 22.25 -1.26 3.72
N GLY A 184 22.37 -2.21 4.64
CA GLY A 184 21.41 -3.32 4.79
C GLY A 184 20.04 -2.81 5.23
N THR A 185 19.99 -1.83 6.15
CA THR A 185 18.74 -1.16 6.55
C THR A 185 17.97 -0.62 5.35
N ALA A 186 18.65 0.08 4.45
CA ALA A 186 18.04 0.65 3.26
C ALA A 186 17.59 -0.41 2.25
N VAL A 187 18.45 -1.38 1.95
CA VAL A 187 18.13 -2.46 0.99
C VAL A 187 16.95 -3.30 1.52
N GLY A 188 17.03 -3.75 2.77
CA GLY A 188 15.96 -4.53 3.40
C GLY A 188 14.67 -3.73 3.49
N GLY A 189 14.74 -2.44 3.80
CA GLY A 189 13.57 -1.57 3.84
C GLY A 189 12.87 -1.43 2.49
N LEU A 190 13.64 -1.11 1.44
CA LEU A 190 13.10 -0.94 0.08
C LEU A 190 12.55 -2.26 -0.49
N LEU A 191 13.28 -3.37 -0.35
CA LEU A 191 12.82 -4.69 -0.80
C LEU A 191 11.59 -5.17 -0.03
N GLY A 192 11.59 -5.01 1.30
CA GLY A 192 10.44 -5.33 2.13
C GLY A 192 9.22 -4.50 1.74
N CYS A 193 9.41 -3.21 1.47
CA CYS A 193 8.31 -2.35 1.03
C CYS A 193 7.82 -2.71 -0.38
N LEU A 194 8.70 -3.12 -1.31
CA LEU A 194 8.28 -3.60 -2.62
C LEU A 194 7.36 -4.82 -2.51
N VAL A 195 7.78 -5.82 -1.74
CA VAL A 195 7.01 -7.05 -1.52
C VAL A 195 5.71 -6.75 -0.78
N GLY A 196 5.80 -6.01 0.33
CA GLY A 196 4.63 -5.65 1.14
C GLY A 196 3.67 -4.69 0.46
N GLY A 197 4.17 -3.80 -0.40
CA GLY A 197 3.37 -2.88 -1.19
C GLY A 197 2.58 -3.61 -2.27
N ALA A 198 3.24 -4.54 -2.98
CA ALA A 198 2.55 -5.40 -3.94
C ALA A 198 1.51 -6.29 -3.25
N SER A 199 1.90 -7.09 -2.24
CA SER A 199 0.97 -8.00 -1.57
C SER A 199 -0.15 -7.26 -0.82
N GLY A 200 0.17 -6.12 -0.22
CA GLY A 200 -0.80 -5.24 0.43
C GLY A 200 -1.82 -4.66 -0.55
N TYR A 201 -1.43 -4.36 -1.78
CA TYR A 201 -2.35 -3.90 -2.82
C TYR A 201 -3.42 -4.97 -3.11
N TRP A 202 -2.99 -6.20 -3.36
CA TRP A 202 -3.90 -7.32 -3.62
C TRP A 202 -4.83 -7.59 -2.42
N ALA A 203 -4.26 -7.70 -1.22
CA ALA A 203 -5.05 -7.92 -0.01
C ALA A 203 -6.06 -6.78 0.22
N GLY A 204 -5.67 -5.52 -0.01
CA GLY A 204 -6.54 -4.36 0.11
C GLY A 204 -7.74 -4.39 -0.84
N LYS A 205 -7.52 -4.80 -2.11
CA LYS A 205 -8.61 -4.99 -3.08
C LYS A 205 -9.57 -6.10 -2.64
N VAL A 206 -9.05 -7.26 -2.21
CA VAL A 206 -9.86 -8.40 -1.77
C VAL A 206 -10.73 -8.02 -0.58
N LEU A 207 -10.13 -7.46 0.48
CA LEU A 207 -10.87 -7.08 1.69
C LEU A 207 -11.94 -6.02 1.41
N THR A 208 -11.67 -5.09 0.50
CA THR A 208 -12.65 -4.06 0.13
C THR A 208 -13.80 -4.65 -0.70
N THR A 209 -13.50 -5.63 -1.55
CA THR A 209 -14.49 -6.34 -2.34
C THR A 209 -15.47 -7.08 -1.43
N GLU A 210 -14.95 -7.86 -0.49
CA GLU A 210 -15.74 -8.59 0.52
C GLU A 210 -16.60 -7.64 1.37
N ALA A 211 -16.03 -6.50 1.78
CA ALA A 211 -16.75 -5.50 2.56
C ALA A 211 -17.93 -4.88 1.81
N ILE A 212 -17.76 -4.62 0.51
CA ILE A 212 -18.83 -4.07 -0.34
C ILE A 212 -19.93 -5.10 -0.54
N GLU A 213 -19.57 -6.35 -0.84
CA GLU A 213 -20.53 -7.43 -1.09
C GLU A 213 -21.40 -7.72 0.14
N LEU A 214 -20.79 -7.72 1.33
CA LEU A 214 -21.52 -7.83 2.59
C LEU A 214 -22.51 -6.66 2.77
N GLY A 215 -22.10 -5.44 2.43
CA GLY A 215 -22.95 -4.26 2.49
C GLY A 215 -24.14 -4.34 1.52
N GLU A 216 -23.90 -4.78 0.28
CA GLU A 216 -24.96 -4.98 -0.72
C GLU A 216 -25.98 -6.03 -0.26
N GLU A 217 -25.53 -7.12 0.37
CA GLU A 217 -26.42 -8.15 0.90
C GLU A 217 -27.32 -7.63 2.03
N VAL A 218 -26.76 -6.85 2.96
CA VAL A 218 -27.54 -6.24 4.06
C VAL A 218 -28.59 -5.30 3.51
N VAL A 219 -28.24 -4.43 2.55
CA VAL A 219 -29.19 -3.51 1.92
C VAL A 219 -30.30 -4.27 1.20
N ARG A 220 -29.97 -5.32 0.45
CA ARG A 220 -30.95 -6.14 -0.26
C ARG A 220 -31.97 -6.75 0.71
N ARG A 221 -31.51 -7.33 1.83
CA ARG A 221 -32.40 -7.89 2.86
C ARG A 221 -33.37 -6.85 3.43
N ILE A 222 -32.88 -5.64 3.72
CA ILE A 222 -33.71 -4.55 4.24
C ILE A 222 -34.79 -4.16 3.21
N VAL A 223 -34.41 -4.01 1.94
CA VAL A 223 -35.35 -3.65 0.87
C VAL A 223 -36.41 -4.75 0.66
N GLU A 224 -36.00 -6.02 0.68
CA GLU A 224 -36.93 -7.15 0.58
C GLU A 224 -37.92 -7.19 1.75
N GLU A 225 -37.44 -6.96 2.98
CA GLU A 225 -38.31 -6.87 4.17
C GLU A 225 -39.30 -5.71 4.09
N ILE A 226 -38.87 -4.53 3.64
CA ILE A 226 -39.75 -3.36 3.49
C ILE A 226 -40.79 -3.63 2.40
N SER A 227 -40.37 -4.16 1.25
CA SER A 227 -41.26 -4.47 0.13
C SER A 227 -42.30 -5.53 0.51
N ALA A 228 -41.90 -6.54 1.29
CA ALA A 228 -42.81 -7.58 1.79
C ALA A 228 -43.83 -7.04 2.80
N ARG A 229 -43.45 -6.06 3.63
CA ARG A 229 -44.38 -5.36 4.53
C ARG A 229 -45.38 -4.52 3.75
N GLU A 230 -44.90 -3.72 2.81
CA GLU A 230 -45.76 -2.86 1.99
C GLU A 230 -46.74 -3.69 1.15
N TYR A 231 -46.29 -4.79 0.54
CA TYR A 231 -47.17 -5.71 -0.17
C TYR A 231 -48.27 -6.29 0.74
N ARG A 232 -47.93 -6.65 1.99
CA ARG A 232 -48.91 -7.17 2.96
C ARG A 232 -49.95 -6.12 3.34
N ASP A 233 -49.51 -4.87 3.54
CA ASP A 233 -50.39 -3.77 3.96
C ASP A 233 -51.27 -3.24 2.82
N ASN A 234 -50.79 -3.31 1.57
CA ASN A 234 -51.53 -2.87 0.37
C ASN A 234 -52.25 -4.01 -0.37
N SER A 235 -52.21 -5.24 0.13
CA SER A 235 -52.95 -6.35 -0.46
C SER A 235 -54.46 -6.11 -0.34
N PRO A 236 -55.25 -6.10 -1.44
CA PRO A 236 -56.70 -5.83 -1.42
C PRO A 236 -57.54 -6.91 -0.74
N LEU A 237 -56.92 -7.89 -0.10
CA LEU A 237 -57.59 -8.85 0.76
C LEU A 237 -57.63 -8.30 2.19
N GLY A 238 -58.67 -7.52 2.45
CA GLY A 238 -59.44 -7.69 3.68
C GLY A 238 -59.94 -9.14 3.78
N GLY A 239 -59.03 -10.09 3.99
CA GLY A 239 -59.37 -11.41 4.49
C GLY A 239 -59.94 -11.23 5.90
N PRO A 240 -61.11 -11.82 6.21
CA PRO A 240 -61.81 -11.56 7.46
C PRO A 240 -60.89 -11.80 8.65
N ARG A 241 -60.78 -10.82 9.55
CA ARG A 241 -60.23 -11.06 10.88
C ARG A 241 -60.97 -12.28 11.44
N PRO A 242 -60.28 -13.34 11.89
CA PRO A 242 -60.96 -14.41 12.60
C PRO A 242 -61.64 -13.74 13.80
N SER A 243 -62.97 -13.69 13.73
CA SER A 243 -63.80 -13.19 14.81
C SER A 243 -63.40 -13.98 16.05
N SER A 244 -63.12 -13.26 17.13
CA SER A 244 -62.96 -13.75 18.48
C SER A 244 -64.22 -14.53 18.90
N GLY A 245 -64.33 -15.76 18.42
CA GLY A 245 -65.32 -16.74 18.84
C GLY A 245 -64.84 -17.31 20.16
N SER A 246 -65.37 -16.76 21.25
CA SER A 246 -65.36 -17.36 22.56
C SER A 246 -65.80 -18.83 22.49
N ALA A 247 -64.91 -19.76 22.82
CA ALA A 247 -65.27 -21.12 23.18
C ALA A 247 -64.36 -21.61 24.32
N VAL A 248 -64.83 -21.34 25.53
CA VAL A 248 -64.51 -22.04 26.78
C VAL A 248 -65.85 -22.61 27.26
N PRO A 249 -65.98 -23.71 28.01
CA PRO A 249 -65.17 -24.94 28.18
C PRO A 249 -66.05 -26.22 28.04
N SER A 250 -65.47 -27.43 28.10
CA SER A 250 -65.94 -28.50 29.03
C SER A 250 -65.13 -29.79 28.96
N ALA A 251 -64.54 -30.15 30.11
CA ALA A 251 -64.62 -31.44 30.80
C ALA A 251 -64.89 -32.73 30.00
N GLY A 252 -64.01 -33.73 30.15
CA GLY A 252 -64.27 -35.09 29.65
C GLY A 252 -63.22 -36.14 30.05
N ARG A 253 -63.28 -36.55 31.31
CA ARG A 253 -62.73 -37.77 31.95
C ARG A 253 -62.73 -39.02 31.03
N ALA A 254 -61.66 -39.83 31.08
CA ALA A 254 -61.67 -41.24 31.55
C ALA A 254 -60.78 -42.20 30.71
N GLN A 255 -59.98 -42.96 31.49
CA GLN A 255 -59.28 -44.24 31.25
C GLN A 255 -57.98 -44.20 30.43
#